data_AF-A0A8R7TM53-F1
#
_entry.id   AF-A0A8R7TM53-F1
#
_cell.length_a   1.000
_cell.length_b   1.000
_cell.length_c   1.000
_cell.angle_alpha   90.00
_cell.angle_beta   90.00
_cell.angle_gamma   90.00
#
_symmetry.space_group_name_H-M   'P 1'
#
loop_
_entity.id
_entity.type
_entity.pdbx_description
1 polymer ?
#
loop_
_entity_poly.entity_id
_entity_poly.type
_entity_poly.pdbx_seq_one_letter_code
_entity_poly.pdbx_strand_id
1 'polypeptide(L)'
;MAELVDAGSWDKAIDYLSRFLPSDRPLGVHGRALFHYLRVHKAIDDVLAGAPEARSVTTALDQCIIRHPTKSHALTRLRAIFSSLLCSKRYRAVLDIERVRHEAKLTIVDLVCKTPELKDHMRPARGSMEPQNVLPIGFGYACFRPRRHVKKRGGRIPASVLGRLYLEKKKKMLPSLTSDHHSRG
;
A
#
# COMPACT_ATOMS: atom_id res chain seq x y z
N MET A 1 9.85 0.23 -8.13
CA MET A 1 11.09 0.46 -7.37
C MET A 1 12.32 0.06 -8.18
N ALA A 2 12.40 -1.18 -8.70
CA ALA A 2 13.46 -1.59 -9.64
C ALA A 2 13.65 -0.65 -10.84
N GLU A 3 12.55 -0.26 -11.50
CA GLU A 3 12.58 0.68 -12.63
C GLU A 3 13.06 2.08 -12.24
N LEU A 4 12.81 2.52 -10.99
CA LEU A 4 13.27 3.82 -10.51
C LEU A 4 14.79 3.82 -10.29
N VAL A 5 15.35 2.67 -9.89
CA VAL A 5 16.79 2.48 -9.72
C VAL A 5 17.49 2.42 -11.07
N ASP A 6 16.94 1.68 -12.04
CA ASP A 6 17.48 1.65 -13.41
C ASP A 6 17.48 3.05 -14.04
N ALA A 7 16.43 3.84 -13.81
CA ALA A 7 16.34 5.22 -14.31
C ALA A 7 17.18 6.24 -13.53
N GLY A 8 17.98 5.83 -12.53
CA GLY A 8 18.75 6.74 -11.67
C GLY A 8 17.88 7.70 -10.83
N SER A 9 16.58 7.41 -10.69
CA SER A 9 15.61 8.23 -9.95
C SER A 9 15.62 7.89 -8.45
N TRP A 10 16.78 8.08 -7.80
CA TRP A 10 17.00 7.66 -6.42
C TRP A 10 16.10 8.34 -5.40
N ASP A 11 15.82 9.64 -5.55
CA ASP A 11 14.92 10.37 -4.64
C ASP A 11 13.52 9.78 -4.66
N LYS A 12 12.99 9.49 -5.85
CA LYS A 12 11.70 8.81 -6.00
C LYS A 12 11.73 7.40 -5.42
N ALA A 13 12.85 6.69 -5.52
CA ALA A 13 13.00 5.36 -4.93
C ALA A 13 13.00 5.41 -3.38
N ILE A 14 13.69 6.39 -2.80
CA ILE A 14 13.73 6.65 -1.36
C ILE A 14 12.33 7.04 -0.85
N ASP A 15 11.65 7.96 -1.54
CA ASP A 15 10.29 8.39 -1.22
C ASP A 15 9.26 7.28 -1.40
N TYR A 16 9.47 6.40 -2.37
CA TYR A 16 8.61 5.23 -2.53
C TYR A 16 8.76 4.29 -1.34
N LEU A 17 10.00 4.01 -0.91
CA LEU A 17 10.26 3.09 0.20
C LEU A 17 9.85 3.65 1.56
N SER A 18 9.98 4.96 1.78
CA SER A 18 9.60 5.60 3.05
C SER A 18 8.12 5.43 3.38
N ARG A 19 7.25 5.29 2.37
CA ARG A 19 5.80 5.05 2.54
C ARG A 19 5.47 3.71 3.20
N PHE A 20 6.36 2.74 3.10
CA PHE A 20 6.16 1.40 3.65
C PHE A 20 6.84 1.21 5.01
N LEU A 21 7.42 2.27 5.57
CA LEU A 21 8.18 2.17 6.81
C LEU A 21 7.39 2.77 7.96
N PRO A 22 7.54 2.19 9.17
CA PRO A 22 6.94 2.75 10.36
C PRO A 22 7.56 4.13 10.63
N SER A 23 6.72 5.17 10.69
CA SER A 23 7.16 6.53 11.04
C SER A 23 7.53 6.66 12.52
N ASP A 24 6.95 5.79 13.37
CA ASP A 24 7.03 5.92 14.84
C ASP A 24 8.08 5.02 15.48
N ARG A 25 8.81 4.20 14.70
CA ARG A 25 9.79 3.25 15.22
C ARG A 25 11.12 3.32 14.47
N PRO A 26 12.25 3.16 15.17
CA PRO A 26 13.55 3.13 14.52
C PRO A 26 13.62 1.92 13.57
N LEU A 27 14.13 2.14 12.35
CA LEU A 27 14.37 1.06 11.39
C LEU A 27 15.36 0.06 12.00
N GLY A 28 15.12 -1.23 11.76
CA GLY A 28 16.06 -2.30 12.06
C GLY A 28 17.32 -2.24 11.20
N VAL A 29 18.24 -3.17 11.45
CA VAL A 29 19.57 -3.18 10.80
C VAL A 29 19.46 -3.24 9.27
N HIS A 30 18.57 -4.08 8.74
CA HIS A 30 18.35 -4.25 7.30
C HIS A 30 17.72 -3.00 6.66
N GLY A 31 16.71 -2.42 7.30
CA GLY A 31 16.12 -1.16 6.85
C GLY A 31 17.15 -0.03 6.81
N ARG A 32 17.96 0.13 7.87
CA ARG A 32 19.05 1.13 7.86
C ARG A 32 20.07 0.86 6.76
N ALA A 33 20.49 -0.40 6.58
CA ALA A 33 21.44 -0.78 5.54
C ALA A 33 20.90 -0.45 4.13
N LEU A 34 19.62 -0.73 3.88
CA LEU A 34 18.95 -0.39 2.62
C LEU A 34 18.96 1.12 2.33
N PHE A 35 18.61 1.96 3.31
CA PHE A 35 18.63 3.42 3.13
C PHE A 35 20.05 3.97 2.98
N HIS A 36 21.01 3.42 3.71
CA HIS A 36 22.41 3.79 3.51
C HIS A 36 22.89 3.43 2.11
N TYR A 37 22.52 2.24 1.62
CA TYR A 37 22.87 1.80 0.27
C TYR A 37 22.29 2.73 -0.81
N LEU A 38 21.00 3.07 -0.70
CA LEU A 38 20.34 4.00 -1.62
C LEU A 38 20.98 5.40 -1.61
N ARG A 39 21.28 5.93 -0.42
CA ARG A 39 21.90 7.27 -0.28
C ARG A 39 23.31 7.31 -0.86
N VAL A 40 24.08 6.23 -0.71
CA VAL A 40 25.43 6.13 -1.30
C VAL A 40 25.35 6.13 -2.83
N HIS A 41 24.44 5.35 -3.42
CA HIS A 41 24.27 5.32 -4.88
C HIS A 41 23.72 6.62 -5.45
N LYS A 42 22.78 7.27 -4.75
CA LYS A 42 22.36 8.63 -5.09
C LYS A 42 23.56 9.57 -5.14
N ALA A 43 24.40 9.55 -4.10
CA ALA A 43 25.56 10.42 -4.03
C ALA A 43 26.57 10.17 -5.15
N ILE A 44 26.73 8.91 -5.60
CA ILE A 44 27.57 8.58 -6.76
C ILE A 44 26.98 9.26 -8.02
N ASP A 45 25.69 9.13 -8.26
CA ASP A 45 25.02 9.78 -9.39
C ASP A 45 25.10 11.30 -9.32
N ASP A 46 24.93 11.90 -8.14
CA ASP A 46 25.08 13.34 -7.90
C ASP A 46 26.52 13.80 -8.23
N VAL A 47 27.55 13.04 -7.84
CA VAL A 47 28.95 13.32 -8.18
C VAL A 47 29.17 13.29 -9.70
N LEU A 48 28.56 12.32 -10.38
CA LEU A 48 28.68 12.16 -11.83
C LEU A 48 27.95 13.27 -12.59
N ALA A 49 26.77 13.68 -12.11
CA ALA A 49 26.03 14.82 -12.62
C ALA A 49 26.70 16.17 -12.33
N GLY A 50 27.70 16.19 -11.42
CA GLY A 50 28.41 17.41 -11.03
C GLY A 50 27.63 18.27 -10.03
N ALA A 51 26.68 17.68 -9.31
CA ALA A 51 25.86 18.37 -8.33
C ALA A 51 26.71 18.88 -7.15
N PRO A 52 26.43 20.08 -6.62
CA PRO A 52 27.19 20.64 -5.50
C PRO A 52 27.00 19.85 -4.20
N GLU A 53 25.85 19.16 -4.01
CA GLU A 53 25.60 18.37 -2.82
C GLU A 53 26.53 17.15 -2.67
N ALA A 54 27.17 16.71 -3.75
CA ALA A 54 28.12 15.61 -3.75
C ALA A 54 29.24 15.73 -2.70
N ARG A 55 29.74 16.96 -2.48
CA ARG A 55 30.80 17.23 -1.49
C ARG A 55 30.31 17.07 -0.05
N SER A 56 29.03 17.29 0.20
CA SER A 56 28.43 17.15 1.53
C SER A 56 28.46 15.70 2.01
N VAL A 57 28.33 14.74 1.09
CA VAL A 57 28.34 13.30 1.39
C VAL A 57 29.73 12.86 1.87
N THR A 58 30.79 13.31 1.22
CA THR A 58 32.17 13.06 1.70
C THR A 58 32.42 13.67 3.06
N THR A 59 31.94 14.89 3.32
CA THR A 59 32.12 15.51 4.65
C THR A 59 31.33 14.78 5.74
N ALA A 60 30.13 14.27 5.43
CA ALA A 60 29.35 13.47 6.36
C ALA A 60 30.04 12.13 6.66
N LEU A 61 30.64 11.50 5.64
CA LEU A 61 31.40 10.28 5.79
C LEU A 61 32.64 10.50 6.67
N ASP A 62 33.33 11.62 6.49
CA ASP A 62 34.48 12.01 7.29
C ASP A 62 34.10 12.22 8.77
N GLN A 63 32.97 12.88 9.02
CA GLN A 63 32.43 13.02 10.38
C GLN A 63 32.06 11.67 10.99
N CYS A 64 31.50 10.74 10.22
CA CYS A 64 31.21 9.38 10.69
C CYS A 64 32.48 8.61 11.05
N ILE A 65 33.55 8.72 10.25
CA ILE A 65 34.85 8.06 10.52
C ILE A 65 35.48 8.65 11.79
N ILE A 66 35.44 9.98 11.95
CA ILE A 66 35.98 10.65 13.16
C ILE A 66 35.21 10.23 14.41
N ARG A 67 33.88 10.13 14.34
CA ARG A 67 33.02 9.74 15.47
C ARG A 67 33.11 8.26 15.81
N HIS A 68 33.45 7.42 14.83
CA HIS A 68 33.56 5.98 14.99
C HIS A 68 34.93 5.50 14.46
N PRO A 69 36.03 5.78 15.20
CA PRO A 69 37.38 5.45 14.79
C PRO A 69 37.69 3.95 14.82
N THR A 70 36.74 3.11 15.26
CA THR A 70 36.83 1.67 15.06
C THR A 70 36.99 1.41 13.57
N LYS A 71 38.02 0.62 13.19
CA LYS A 71 38.52 0.43 11.81
C LYS A 71 37.46 -0.20 10.89
N SER A 72 36.41 0.54 10.56
CA SER A 72 35.42 0.13 9.58
C SER A 72 36.07 0.24 8.21
N HIS A 73 36.70 -0.85 7.78
CA HIS A 73 37.30 -0.99 6.47
C HIS A 73 36.32 -0.59 5.35
N ALA A 74 35.02 -0.83 5.55
CA ALA A 74 33.95 -0.41 4.65
C ALA A 74 33.86 1.12 4.51
N LEU A 75 33.89 1.87 5.62
CA LEU A 75 33.84 3.35 5.57
C LEU A 75 35.08 3.94 4.91
N THR A 76 36.26 3.40 5.20
CA THR A 76 37.51 3.84 4.55
C THR A 76 37.48 3.58 3.05
N ARG A 77 36.99 2.41 2.60
CA ARG A 77 36.82 2.11 1.18
C ARG A 77 35.83 3.05 0.51
N LEU A 78 34.69 3.32 1.14
CA LEU A 78 33.71 4.29 0.62
C LEU A 78 34.33 5.68 0.46
N ARG A 79 35.10 6.14 1.45
CA ARG A 79 35.81 7.42 1.38
C ARG A 79 36.75 7.48 0.19
N ALA A 80 37.53 6.42 -0.01
CA ALA A 80 38.45 6.33 -1.13
C ALA A 80 37.72 6.41 -2.48
N ILE A 81 36.63 5.66 -2.65
CA ILE A 81 35.80 5.66 -3.87
C ILE A 81 35.27 7.08 -4.15
N PHE A 82 34.64 7.72 -3.17
CA PHE A 82 34.11 9.07 -3.34
C PHE A 82 35.22 10.10 -3.63
N SER A 83 36.37 9.99 -2.97
CA SER A 83 37.51 10.88 -3.23
C SER A 83 38.04 10.71 -4.66
N SER A 84 38.16 9.47 -5.14
CA SER A 84 38.58 9.18 -6.52
C SER A 84 37.59 9.75 -7.54
N LEU A 85 36.28 9.59 -7.30
CA LEU A 85 35.24 10.17 -8.15
C LEU A 85 35.29 11.70 -8.14
N LEU A 86 35.42 12.34 -6.98
CA LEU A 86 35.47 13.79 -6.87
C LEU A 86 36.71 14.41 -7.52
N CYS A 87 37.87 13.79 -7.36
CA CYS A 87 39.15 14.36 -7.80
C CYS A 87 39.50 14.05 -9.27
N SER A 88 38.97 12.97 -9.86
CA SER A 88 39.39 12.50 -11.19
C SER A 88 38.26 12.44 -12.20
N LYS A 89 38.28 13.37 -13.18
CA LYS A 89 37.37 13.32 -14.34
C LYS A 89 37.56 12.05 -15.18
N ARG A 90 38.81 11.57 -15.28
CA ARG A 90 39.14 10.32 -16.00
C ARG A 90 38.46 9.11 -15.36
N TYR A 91 38.39 9.08 -14.02
CA TYR A 91 37.73 7.98 -13.31
C TYR A 91 36.22 7.96 -13.57
N ARG A 92 35.58 9.14 -13.62
CA ARG A 92 34.16 9.25 -13.99
C ARG A 92 33.89 8.79 -15.42
N ALA A 93 34.77 9.13 -16.36
CA ALA A 93 34.62 8.78 -17.77
C ALA A 93 34.74 7.27 -18.05
N VAL A 94 35.47 6.53 -17.22
CA VAL A 94 35.66 5.08 -17.35
C VAL A 94 34.61 4.29 -16.54
N LEU A 95 33.90 4.94 -15.62
CA LEU A 95 32.88 4.29 -14.81
C LEU A 95 31.65 3.99 -15.65
N ASP A 96 31.34 2.70 -15.82
CA ASP A 96 30.10 2.24 -16.42
C ASP A 96 28.95 2.36 -15.38
N ILE A 97 28.29 3.52 -15.39
CA ILE A 97 27.23 3.83 -14.43
C ILE A 97 26.00 2.94 -14.60
N GLU A 98 25.70 2.52 -15.83
CA GLU A 98 24.57 1.65 -16.10
C GLU A 98 24.77 0.27 -15.46
N ARG A 99 25.99 -0.26 -15.54
CA ARG A 99 26.35 -1.48 -14.82
C ARG A 99 26.28 -1.32 -13.30
N VAL A 100 26.73 -0.18 -12.76
CA VAL A 100 26.63 0.11 -11.32
C VAL A 100 25.17 0.15 -10.85
N ARG A 101 24.28 0.79 -11.61
CA ARG A 101 22.84 0.84 -11.34
C ARG A 101 22.20 -0.55 -11.41
N HIS A 102 22.57 -1.35 -12.41
CA HIS A 102 22.07 -2.71 -12.54
C HIS A 102 22.41 -3.60 -11.33
N GLU A 103 23.67 -3.58 -10.89
CA GLU A 103 24.10 -4.31 -9.68
C GLU A 103 23.43 -3.76 -8.41
N ALA A 104 23.25 -2.43 -8.34
CA ALA A 104 22.54 -1.79 -7.25
C ALA A 104 21.10 -2.27 -7.16
N LYS A 105 20.40 -2.37 -8.29
CA LYS A 105 19.03 -2.89 -8.36
C LYS A 105 18.94 -4.31 -7.81
N LEU A 106 19.82 -5.21 -8.24
CA LEU A 106 19.83 -6.60 -7.75
C LEU A 106 20.03 -6.66 -6.24
N THR A 107 20.98 -5.88 -5.73
CA THR A 107 21.28 -5.80 -4.29
C THR A 107 20.12 -5.19 -3.51
N ILE A 108 19.46 -4.16 -4.04
CA ILE A 108 18.31 -3.51 -3.41
C ILE A 108 17.12 -4.46 -3.32
N VAL A 109 16.83 -5.22 -4.39
CA VAL A 109 15.76 -6.22 -4.39
C VAL A 109 16.01 -7.27 -3.30
N ASP A 110 17.25 -7.77 -3.18
CA ASP A 110 17.63 -8.70 -2.10
C ASP A 110 17.51 -8.09 -0.70
N LEU A 111 18.00 -6.86 -0.50
CA LEU A 111 17.90 -6.14 0.77
C LEU A 111 16.45 -5.93 1.19
N VAL A 112 15.57 -5.61 0.24
CA VAL A 112 14.15 -5.38 0.50
C VAL A 112 13.46 -6.68 0.95
N CYS A 113 13.78 -7.81 0.32
CA CYS A 113 13.30 -9.13 0.77
C CYS A 113 13.78 -9.49 2.19
N LYS A 114 14.99 -9.05 2.58
CA LYS A 114 15.57 -9.27 3.91
C LYS A 114 15.09 -8.28 4.97
N THR A 115 14.49 -7.17 4.56
CA THR A 115 13.99 -6.12 5.45
C THR A 115 12.63 -6.52 6.03
N PRO A 116 12.55 -6.90 7.33
CA PRO A 116 11.31 -7.38 7.91
C PRO A 116 10.21 -6.31 7.91
N GLU A 117 10.57 -5.03 8.01
CA GLU A 117 9.64 -3.89 7.99
C GLU A 117 8.89 -3.80 6.66
N LEU A 118 9.51 -4.26 5.57
CA LEU A 118 8.91 -4.25 4.23
C LEU A 118 8.23 -5.58 3.90
N LYS A 119 8.54 -6.65 4.65
CA LYS A 119 8.06 -8.00 4.40
C LYS A 119 6.54 -8.11 4.51
N ASP A 120 5.93 -7.38 5.45
CA ASP A 120 4.48 -7.38 5.62
C ASP A 120 3.74 -6.66 4.48
N HIS A 121 4.39 -5.67 3.85
CA HIS A 121 3.88 -4.98 2.67
C HIS A 121 4.16 -5.73 1.36
N MET A 122 5.14 -6.64 1.35
CA MET A 122 5.43 -7.53 0.22
C MET A 122 4.63 -8.82 0.23
N ARG A 123 3.93 -9.13 1.32
CA ARG A 123 2.94 -10.20 1.28
C ARG A 123 1.84 -9.76 0.31
N PRO A 124 1.58 -10.48 -0.79
CA PRO A 124 0.37 -10.26 -1.56
C PRO A 124 -0.79 -10.27 -0.57
N ALA A 125 -1.74 -9.33 -0.70
CA ALA A 125 -2.90 -9.25 0.17
C ALA A 125 -3.41 -10.67 0.38
N ARG A 126 -3.19 -11.23 1.59
CA ARG A 126 -3.51 -12.62 1.89
C ARG A 126 -5.01 -12.73 2.14
N GLY A 127 -5.81 -12.06 1.32
CA GLY A 127 -7.16 -12.48 1.05
C GLY A 127 -7.02 -13.71 0.18
N SER A 128 -7.42 -14.86 0.70
CA SER A 128 -7.76 -16.01 -0.13
C SER A 128 -8.46 -15.47 -1.39
N MET A 129 -8.06 -15.90 -2.59
CA MET A 129 -8.86 -15.73 -3.82
C MET A 129 -10.15 -16.57 -3.74
N GLU A 130 -10.74 -16.61 -2.56
CA GLU A 130 -12.07 -17.09 -2.36
C GLU A 130 -13.03 -16.02 -2.90
N PRO A 131 -14.04 -16.43 -3.69
CA PRO A 131 -14.99 -15.52 -4.33
C PRO A 131 -15.60 -14.48 -3.38
N GLN A 132 -15.70 -14.81 -2.10
CA GLN A 132 -16.21 -13.96 -1.02
C GLN A 132 -15.39 -12.68 -0.74
N ASN A 133 -14.14 -12.59 -1.20
CA ASN A 133 -13.28 -11.41 -1.00
C ASN A 133 -13.18 -10.50 -2.23
N VAL A 134 -13.71 -10.93 -3.39
CA VAL A 134 -13.59 -10.23 -4.68
C VAL A 134 -14.92 -9.57 -5.09
N LEU A 135 -16.05 -10.12 -4.61
CA LEU A 135 -17.39 -9.58 -4.89
C LEU A 135 -18.01 -9.00 -3.61
N PRO A 136 -18.70 -7.85 -3.66
CA PRO A 136 -19.38 -7.26 -2.50
C PRO A 136 -20.66 -8.02 -2.12
N ILE A 137 -20.74 -9.33 -2.41
CA ILE A 137 -21.91 -10.17 -2.22
C ILE A 137 -21.40 -11.51 -1.66
N GLY A 138 -21.48 -11.64 -0.34
CA GLY A 138 -20.96 -12.78 0.40
C GLY A 138 -21.66 -14.10 0.05
N PHE A 139 -20.87 -15.06 -0.42
CA PHE A 139 -21.22 -16.49 -0.48
C PHE A 139 -20.43 -17.30 0.57
N GLY A 140 -20.23 -16.71 1.75
CA GLY A 140 -19.67 -17.38 2.92
C GLY A 140 -20.75 -17.62 3.95
N TYR A 141 -20.88 -18.86 4.41
CA TYR A 141 -21.85 -19.33 5.40
C TYR A 141 -21.63 -18.73 6.80
N ALA A 142 -21.80 -17.42 6.98
CA ALA A 142 -22.01 -16.77 8.27
C ALA A 142 -22.39 -15.30 8.02
N CYS A 143 -23.41 -14.82 8.74
CA CYS A 143 -23.72 -13.39 8.95
C CYS A 143 -24.70 -12.66 8.01
N PHE A 144 -25.52 -13.34 7.22
CA PHE A 144 -26.81 -12.77 6.77
C PHE A 144 -27.97 -13.40 7.53
N ARG A 145 -28.08 -13.12 8.84
CA ARG A 145 -29.41 -13.16 9.46
C ARG A 145 -30.16 -11.93 8.91
N PRO A 146 -31.32 -12.08 8.24
CA PRO A 146 -32.21 -10.96 8.07
C PRO A 146 -32.45 -10.38 9.46
N ARG A 147 -32.23 -9.07 9.65
CA ARG A 147 -32.66 -8.39 10.87
C ARG A 147 -34.12 -8.78 11.09
N ARG A 148 -34.39 -9.67 12.06
CA ARG A 148 -35.75 -9.91 12.53
C ARG A 148 -36.25 -8.56 13.02
N HIS A 149 -37.16 -7.95 12.27
CA HIS A 149 -37.96 -6.84 12.79
C HIS A 149 -38.65 -7.35 14.05
N VAL A 150 -38.12 -6.96 15.21
CA VAL A 150 -38.77 -7.19 16.49
C VAL A 150 -40.05 -6.37 16.44
N LYS A 151 -41.18 -7.07 16.26
CA LYS A 151 -42.51 -6.47 16.37
C LYS A 151 -42.59 -5.91 17.79
N LYS A 152 -42.52 -4.58 17.95
CA LYS A 152 -42.79 -3.93 19.24
C LYS A 152 -44.08 -4.53 19.80
N ARG A 153 -44.11 -4.84 21.10
CA ARG A 153 -45.26 -5.33 21.85
C ARG A 153 -46.40 -4.28 21.89
N GLY A 154 -46.91 -3.86 20.74
CA GLY A 154 -48.21 -3.24 20.61
C GLY A 154 -49.22 -4.36 20.42
N GLY A 155 -50.27 -4.37 21.25
CA GLY A 155 -51.26 -5.43 21.34
C GLY A 155 -51.73 -5.95 19.99
N ARG A 156 -51.97 -7.27 19.92
CA ARG A 156 -52.58 -7.90 18.73
C ARG A 156 -53.86 -7.15 18.38
N ILE A 157 -53.93 -6.61 17.17
CA ILE A 157 -55.16 -6.02 16.63
C ILE A 157 -56.22 -7.13 16.66
N PRO A 158 -57.37 -6.94 17.33
CA PRO A 158 -58.40 -7.96 17.42
C PRO A 158 -58.87 -8.38 16.03
N ALA A 159 -59.07 -9.69 15.83
CA ALA A 159 -59.48 -10.25 14.54
C ALA A 159 -60.79 -9.65 14.02
N SER A 160 -61.66 -9.17 14.92
CA SER A 160 -62.89 -8.44 14.58
C SER A 160 -62.64 -7.12 13.87
N VAL A 161 -61.55 -6.42 14.17
CA VAL A 161 -61.17 -5.15 13.52
C VAL A 161 -60.64 -5.44 12.12
N LEU A 162 -59.80 -6.47 11.97
CA LEU A 162 -59.30 -6.93 10.68
C LEU A 162 -60.43 -7.44 9.77
N GLY A 163 -61.37 -8.22 10.31
CA GLY A 163 -62.53 -8.72 9.57
C GLY A 163 -63.45 -7.59 9.09
N ARG A 164 -63.65 -6.55 9.92
CA ARG A 164 -64.46 -5.39 9.54
C ARG A 164 -63.81 -4.59 8.41
N LEU A 165 -62.50 -4.32 8.51
CA LEU A 165 -61.72 -3.65 7.46
C LEU A 165 -61.73 -4.44 6.14
N TYR A 166 -61.63 -5.76 6.21
CA TYR A 166 -61.68 -6.62 5.04
C TYR A 166 -63.06 -6.59 4.37
N LEU A 167 -64.14 -6.70 5.14
CA LEU A 167 -65.51 -6.61 4.63
C LEU A 167 -65.83 -5.23 4.05
N GLU A 168 -65.35 -4.16 4.68
CA GLU A 168 -65.55 -2.80 4.20
C GLU A 168 -64.82 -2.56 2.89
N LYS A 169 -63.58 -3.07 2.78
CA LYS A 169 -62.82 -3.04 1.52
C LYS A 169 -63.51 -3.88 0.44
N LYS A 170 -64.03 -5.07 0.79
CA LYS A 170 -64.77 -5.93 -0.15
C LYS A 170 -66.06 -5.28 -0.64
N LYS A 171 -66.80 -4.60 0.24
CA LYS A 171 -68.01 -3.82 -0.12
C LYS A 171 -67.69 -2.65 -1.06
N LYS A 172 -66.59 -1.95 -0.83
CA LYS A 172 -66.12 -0.85 -1.71
C LYS A 172 -65.60 -1.34 -3.07
N MET A 173 -65.31 -2.63 -3.22
CA MET A 173 -64.74 -3.23 -4.43
C MET A 173 -65.75 -4.05 -5.26
N LEU A 174 -67.00 -4.16 -4.83
CA LEU A 174 -68.06 -4.86 -5.57
C LEU A 174 -68.94 -3.83 -6.31
N PRO A 175 -69.02 -3.88 -7.66
CA PRO A 175 -70.05 -3.16 -8.41
C PRO A 175 -71.43 -3.71 -8.04
N SER A 176 -72.38 -2.82 -7.78
CA SER A 176 -73.79 -3.16 -7.58
C SER A 176 -74.34 -3.84 -8.84
N LEU A 177 -74.59 -5.15 -8.76
CA LEU A 177 -75.41 -5.86 -9.74
C LEU A 177 -76.86 -5.39 -9.56
N THR A 178 -77.28 -4.45 -10.41
CA THR A 178 -78.68 -4.11 -10.62
C THR A 178 -79.39 -5.34 -11.18
N SER A 179 -80.37 -5.81 -10.43
CA SER A 179 -81.35 -6.80 -10.86
C SER A 179 -82.33 -6.10 -11.80
N ASP A 180 -82.12 -6.16 -13.11
CA ASP A 180 -83.17 -5.85 -14.08
C ASP A 180 -84.01 -7.09 -14.33
N HIS A 181 -85.15 -7.12 -13.65
CA HIS A 181 -86.30 -7.90 -14.03
C HIS A 181 -86.87 -7.32 -15.32
N HIS A 182 -86.78 -8.04 -16.44
CA HIS A 182 -87.78 -7.90 -17.50
C HIS A 182 -88.43 -9.25 -17.78
N SER A 183 -89.66 -9.37 -17.31
CA SER A 183 -90.59 -10.43 -17.64
C SER A 183 -91.61 -9.90 -18.65
N ARG A 184 -91.73 -10.63 -19.77
CA ARG A 184 -92.89 -10.79 -20.68
C ARG A 184 -93.55 -9.56 -21.34
N GLY A 185 -93.88 -9.74 -22.62
CA GLY A 185 -94.96 -9.01 -23.30
C GLY A 185 -94.59 -8.66 -24.72
#